data_AF-A0A2E0S0I4-F1
#
_entry.id   AF-A0A2E0S0I4-F1
#
_cell.length_a   1.000
_cell.length_b   1.000
_cell.length_c   1.000
_cell.angle_alpha   90.00
_cell.angle_beta   90.00
_cell.angle_gamma   90.00
#
_symmetry.space_group_name_H-M   'P 1'
#
loop_
_entity.id
_entity.type
_entity.pdbx_description
1 polymer ?
#
loop_
_entity_poly.entity_id
_entity_poly.type
_entity_poly.pdbx_seq_one_letter_code
_entity_poly.pdbx_strand_id
1 'polypeptide(L)'
;MDELTIDSIIHNSGPISKLNKNYRGCALVSSVQEQNAERELLFDLGWSWIDFKKYISTVKSSKENDSHLVNAFYLEPKMNSKHNFQFKIQYEKSIPTMNCMKEGNKGLNKKYRVIKNTQL
;
A
#
# COMPACT_ATOMS: atom_id res chain seq x y z
N MET A 1 24.49 -5.07 -10.79
CA MET A 1 23.27 -4.42 -10.29
C MET A 1 22.46 -5.55 -9.67
N ASP A 2 22.50 -5.72 -8.34
CA ASP A 2 21.97 -6.92 -7.70
C ASP A 2 20.44 -6.95 -7.82
N GLU A 3 19.92 -7.93 -8.53
CA GLU A 3 18.48 -8.18 -8.61
C GLU A 3 17.93 -8.59 -7.25
N LEU A 4 16.71 -8.18 -6.94
CA LEU A 4 16.00 -8.69 -5.76
C LEU A 4 15.53 -10.10 -6.11
N THR A 5 16.16 -11.11 -5.52
CA THR A 5 15.86 -12.52 -5.79
C THR A 5 14.61 -12.96 -5.04
N ILE A 6 14.01 -14.08 -5.44
CA ILE A 6 12.93 -14.73 -4.68
C ILE A 6 13.40 -15.01 -3.24
N ASP A 7 14.64 -15.50 -3.08
CA ASP A 7 15.26 -15.72 -1.76
C ASP A 7 15.29 -14.45 -0.91
N SER A 8 15.56 -13.29 -1.53
CA SER A 8 15.56 -12.02 -0.81
C SER A 8 14.18 -11.70 -0.23
N ILE A 9 13.10 -12.04 -0.94
CA ILE A 9 11.72 -11.86 -0.48
C ILE A 9 11.39 -12.88 0.62
N ILE A 10 11.73 -14.16 0.43
CA ILE A 10 11.45 -15.22 1.41
C ILE A 10 12.16 -14.94 2.73
N HIS A 11 13.39 -14.43 2.67
CA HIS A 11 14.22 -14.15 3.83
C HIS A 11 14.14 -12.70 4.32
N ASN A 12 13.20 -11.89 3.79
CA ASN A 12 13.01 -10.49 4.19
C ASN A 12 14.33 -9.69 4.21
N SER A 13 15.11 -9.82 3.14
CA SER A 13 16.47 -9.28 3.04
C SER A 13 16.65 -8.37 1.83
N GLY A 14 17.66 -7.51 1.89
CA GLY A 14 17.92 -6.49 0.87
C GLY A 14 16.95 -5.29 0.93
N PRO A 15 17.12 -4.31 0.03
CA PRO A 15 16.36 -3.07 0.07
C PRO A 15 14.94 -3.22 -0.47
N ILE A 16 13.95 -2.95 0.38
CA ILE A 16 12.52 -3.10 0.05
C ILE A 16 12.06 -2.17 -1.09
N SER A 17 12.75 -1.04 -1.29
CA SER A 17 12.46 -0.05 -2.33
C SER A 17 12.49 -0.63 -3.74
N LYS A 18 13.21 -1.74 -3.96
CA LYS A 18 13.22 -2.45 -5.24
C LYS A 18 11.86 -3.10 -5.58
N LEU A 19 10.99 -3.33 -4.60
CA LEU A 19 9.64 -3.85 -4.82
C LEU A 19 8.62 -2.80 -5.24
N ASN A 20 8.94 -1.49 -5.18
CA ASN A 20 7.98 -0.40 -5.43
C ASN A 20 7.24 -0.51 -6.77
N LYS A 21 7.90 -1.01 -7.82
CA LYS A 21 7.27 -1.19 -9.13
C LYS A 21 6.26 -2.33 -9.19
N ASN A 22 6.43 -3.36 -8.35
CA ASN A 22 5.72 -4.64 -8.47
C ASN A 22 4.73 -4.88 -7.33
N TYR A 23 5.01 -4.40 -6.12
CA TYR A 23 4.12 -4.59 -4.98
C TYR A 23 2.90 -3.66 -5.07
N ARG A 24 1.71 -4.26 -4.90
CA ARG A 24 0.42 -3.58 -5.05
C ARG A 24 -0.33 -3.37 -3.73
N GLY A 25 0.31 -3.71 -2.62
CA GLY A 25 -0.34 -3.78 -1.31
C GLY A 25 -0.87 -5.19 -1.01
N CYS A 26 -1.10 -5.45 0.27
CA CYS A 26 -1.60 -6.75 0.73
C CYS A 26 -3.05 -6.99 0.30
N ALA A 27 -3.30 -8.06 -0.46
CA ALA A 27 -4.64 -8.40 -0.96
C ALA A 27 -5.68 -8.69 0.13
N LEU A 28 -5.24 -8.98 1.36
CA LEU A 28 -6.12 -9.21 2.51
C LEU A 28 -6.71 -7.91 3.09
N VAL A 29 -6.21 -6.76 2.66
CA VAL A 29 -6.74 -5.45 3.05
C VAL A 29 -7.98 -5.13 2.21
N SER A 30 -9.01 -4.59 2.86
CA SER A 30 -10.39 -4.57 2.36
C SER A 30 -10.63 -3.68 1.14
N SER A 31 -9.77 -2.71 0.87
CA SER A 31 -9.93 -1.79 -0.27
C SER A 31 -8.60 -1.41 -0.94
N VAL A 32 -8.68 -0.96 -2.20
CA VAL A 32 -7.51 -0.46 -2.95
C VAL A 32 -6.88 0.74 -2.24
N GLN A 33 -7.68 1.60 -1.61
CA GLN A 33 -7.21 2.78 -0.88
C GLN A 33 -6.37 2.38 0.33
N GLU A 34 -6.85 1.42 1.11
CA GLU A 34 -6.13 0.89 2.26
C GLU A 34 -4.88 0.10 1.83
N GLN A 35 -4.94 -0.64 0.71
CA GLN A 35 -3.75 -1.28 0.11
C GLN A 35 -2.67 -0.27 -0.28
N ASN A 36 -3.05 0.92 -0.77
CA ASN A 36 -2.09 1.98 -1.07
C ASN A 36 -1.45 2.54 0.21
N ALA A 37 -2.23 2.75 1.28
CA ALA A 37 -1.68 3.18 2.58
C ALA A 37 -0.73 2.13 3.17
N GLU A 38 -1.12 0.85 3.12
CA GLU A 38 -0.32 -0.29 3.57
C GLU A 38 1.02 -0.37 2.84
N ARG A 39 0.99 -0.18 1.52
CA ARG A 39 2.20 -0.17 0.69
C ARG A 39 3.18 0.93 1.08
N GLU A 40 2.70 2.15 1.34
CA GLU A 40 3.59 3.23 1.77
C GLU A 40 4.26 2.90 3.10
N LEU A 41 3.50 2.32 4.06
CA LEU A 41 4.08 1.87 5.33
C LEU A 41 5.10 0.76 5.17
N LEU A 42 4.88 -0.20 4.26
CA LEU A 42 5.88 -1.23 3.94
C LEU A 42 7.19 -0.58 3.47
N PHE A 43 7.13 0.43 2.60
CA PHE A 43 8.34 1.07 2.08
C PHE A 43 9.02 2.01 3.07
N ASP A 44 8.24 2.66 3.94
CA ASP A 44 8.77 3.52 5.00
C ASP A 44 9.42 2.72 6.13
N LEU A 45 8.81 1.60 6.54
CA LEU A 45 9.22 0.81 7.70
C LEU A 45 10.07 -0.40 7.33
N GLY A 46 10.15 -0.74 6.04
CA GLY A 46 10.91 -1.89 5.57
C GLY A 46 10.30 -3.23 5.96
N TRP A 47 11.13 -4.26 5.96
CA TRP A 47 10.72 -5.64 6.21
C TRP A 47 10.08 -5.86 7.58
N SER A 48 10.41 -5.04 8.59
CA SER A 48 9.81 -5.14 9.92
C SER A 48 8.29 -4.94 9.90
N TRP A 49 7.76 -4.21 8.92
CA TRP A 49 6.32 -4.04 8.73
C TRP A 49 5.55 -5.37 8.64
N ILE A 50 6.17 -6.43 8.10
CA ILE A 50 5.52 -7.73 7.92
C ILE A 50 5.12 -8.34 9.27
N ASP A 51 5.96 -8.17 10.28
CA ASP A 51 5.80 -8.77 11.61
C ASP A 51 4.92 -7.93 12.56
N PHE A 52 4.57 -6.70 12.15
CA PHE A 52 3.82 -5.79 13.01
C PHE A 52 2.35 -6.21 13.08
N LYS A 53 1.76 -6.14 14.29
CA LYS A 53 0.31 -6.20 14.44
C LYS A 53 -0.27 -4.87 13.96
N LYS A 54 -1.07 -4.92 12.90
CA LYS A 54 -1.52 -3.75 12.16
C LYS A 54 -3.01 -3.80 11.85
N TYR A 55 -3.61 -2.62 11.77
CA TYR A 55 -5.00 -2.41 11.36
C TYR A 55 -5.08 -1.17 10.48
N ILE A 56 -5.74 -1.28 9.34
CA ILE A 56 -5.88 -0.19 8.37
C ILE A 56 -7.35 -0.09 8.02
N SER A 57 -7.89 1.12 8.05
CA SER A 57 -9.29 1.36 7.73
C SER A 57 -9.53 2.73 7.10
N THR A 58 -10.48 2.77 6.19
CA THR A 58 -10.98 4.01 5.61
C THR A 58 -11.92 4.70 6.60
N VAL A 59 -11.56 5.91 7.03
CA VAL A 59 -12.33 6.71 8.02
C VAL A 59 -13.32 7.63 7.32
N LYS A 60 -12.95 8.19 6.17
CA LYS A 60 -13.80 9.12 5.42
C LYS A 60 -13.58 8.94 3.93
N SER A 61 -14.65 9.10 3.15
CA SER A 61 -14.60 9.11 1.69
C SER A 61 -15.36 10.32 1.15
N SER A 62 -14.85 10.94 0.08
CA SER A 62 -15.49 12.00 -0.68
C SER A 62 -15.68 11.55 -2.12
N LYS A 63 -16.93 11.59 -2.60
CA LYS A 63 -17.28 11.21 -3.96
C LYS A 63 -16.90 12.25 -5.00
N GLU A 64 -16.94 13.54 -4.65
CA GLU A 64 -16.69 14.65 -5.58
C GLU A 64 -15.31 14.57 -6.23
N ASN A 65 -14.29 14.24 -5.42
CA ASN A 65 -12.89 14.20 -5.86
C ASN A 65 -12.26 12.81 -5.71
N ASP A 66 -13.09 11.79 -5.51
CA ASP A 66 -12.68 10.39 -5.29
C ASP A 66 -11.46 10.28 -4.36
N SER A 67 -11.65 10.84 -3.14
CA SER A 67 -10.60 10.98 -2.13
C SER A 67 -11.02 10.35 -0.83
N HIS A 68 -10.06 9.72 -0.15
CA HIS A 68 -10.29 8.90 1.02
C HIS A 68 -9.27 9.25 2.09
N LEU A 69 -9.74 9.32 3.33
CA LEU A 69 -8.91 9.43 4.51
C LEU A 69 -8.79 8.04 5.13
N VAL A 70 -7.59 7.49 5.10
CA VAL A 70 -7.27 6.15 5.60
C VAL A 70 -6.45 6.30 6.87
N ASN A 71 -6.86 5.59 7.92
CA ASN A 71 -6.11 5.51 9.16
C ASN A 71 -5.38 4.16 9.21
N ALA A 72 -4.12 4.18 9.62
CA ALA A 72 -3.31 2.99 9.79
C ALA A 72 -2.70 2.99 11.18
N PHE A 73 -2.98 1.93 11.91
CA PHE A 73 -2.45 1.68 13.24
C PHE A 73 -1.51 0.48 13.19
N TYR A 74 -0.40 0.55 13.90
CA TYR A 74 0.44 -0.62 14.14
C TYR A 74 1.10 -0.60 15.52
N LEU A 75 1.41 -1.81 15.98
CA LEU A 75 2.19 -2.09 17.18
C LEU A 75 3.56 -2.60 16.77
N GLU A 76 4.60 -1.90 17.19
CA GLU A 76 5.98 -2.35 16.98
C GLU A 76 6.37 -3.36 18.07
N PRO A 77 6.65 -4.63 17.73
CA PRO A 77 6.86 -5.68 18.72
C PRO A 77 8.06 -5.45 19.64
N LYS A 78 9.14 -4.85 19.11
CA LYS A 78 10.40 -4.66 19.84
C LYS A 78 10.31 -3.58 20.90
N MET A 79 9.52 -2.53 20.64
CA MET A 79 9.39 -1.37 21.54
C MET A 79 8.05 -1.33 22.27
N ASN A 80 7.11 -2.20 21.91
CA ASN A 80 5.71 -2.17 22.34
C ASN A 80 5.06 -0.78 22.14
N SER A 81 5.56 -0.01 21.17
CA SER A 81 5.07 1.31 20.84
C SER A 81 3.87 1.22 19.91
N LYS A 82 2.93 2.14 20.15
CA LYS A 82 1.70 2.32 19.36
C LYS A 82 1.92 3.46 18.41
N HIS A 83 1.65 3.22 17.14
CA HIS A 83 1.75 4.24 16.12
C HIS A 83 0.44 4.37 15.37
N ASN A 84 0.08 5.62 15.05
CA ASN A 84 -1.10 5.93 14.26
C ASN A 84 -0.74 6.95 13.17
N PHE A 85 -1.10 6.60 11.94
CA PHE A 85 -0.83 7.41 10.76
C PHE A 85 -2.10 7.62 9.97
N GLN A 86 -2.21 8.80 9.37
CA GLN A 86 -3.31 9.12 8.49
C GLN A 86 -2.81 9.41 7.08
N PHE A 87 -3.44 8.76 6.11
CA PHE A 87 -3.12 8.92 4.70
C PHE A 87 -4.31 9.54 3.99
N LYS A 88 -4.07 10.57 3.20
CA LYS A 88 -5.03 11.02 2.21
C LYS A 88 -4.72 10.32 0.88
N ILE A 89 -5.64 9.46 0.47
CA ILE A 89 -5.59 8.76 -0.81
C ILE A 89 -6.46 9.55 -1.78
N GLN A 90 -5.95 9.89 -2.96
CA GLN A 90 -6.69 10.69 -3.93
C GLN A 90 -6.58 10.06 -5.31
N TYR A 91 -7.71 9.97 -6.02
CA TYR A 91 -7.71 9.57 -7.41
C TYR A 91 -6.75 10.43 -8.22
N GLU A 92 -5.94 9.77 -9.05
CA GLU A 92 -4.99 10.42 -9.94
C GLU A 92 -5.41 10.25 -11.40
N LYS A 93 -5.61 9.00 -11.82
CA LYS A 93 -5.97 8.65 -13.20
C LYS A 93 -6.55 7.25 -13.27
N SER A 94 -7.12 6.92 -14.41
CA SER A 94 -7.52 5.56 -14.73
C SER A 94 -6.66 5.01 -15.85
N ILE A 95 -6.21 3.77 -15.73
CA ILE A 95 -5.43 3.10 -16.78
C ILE A 95 -6.21 1.94 -17.38
N PRO A 96 -6.15 1.72 -18.70
CA PRO A 96 -6.72 0.54 -19.33
C PRO A 96 -6.11 -0.72 -18.76
N THR A 97 -6.94 -1.72 -18.50
CA THR A 97 -6.53 -3.04 -18.06
C THR A 97 -6.72 -3.99 -19.21
N MET A 98 -5.62 -4.54 -19.70
CA MET A 98 -5.64 -5.54 -20.76
C MET A 98 -6.41 -6.77 -20.28
N ASN A 99 -7.20 -7.36 -21.17
CA ASN A 99 -7.78 -8.66 -20.91
C ASN A 99 -6.72 -9.74 -21.18
N CYS A 100 -6.46 -10.61 -20.21
CA CYS A 100 -5.45 -11.66 -20.35
C CYS A 100 -5.91 -12.81 -21.28
N MET A 101 -7.21 -12.95 -21.53
CA MET A 101 -7.80 -14.11 -22.20
C MET A 101 -8.44 -13.79 -23.56
N LYS A 102 -8.55 -12.50 -23.92
CA LYS A 102 -9.18 -12.03 -25.18
C LYS A 102 -8.52 -10.72 -25.62
N GLU A 103 -8.56 -10.43 -26.91
CA GLU A 103 -8.17 -9.10 -27.40
C GLU A 103 -9.09 -8.01 -26.81
N GLY A 104 -8.50 -6.85 -26.52
CA GLY A 104 -9.17 -5.69 -25.96
C GLY A 104 -8.95 -5.47 -24.45
N ASN A 105 -9.59 -4.42 -23.93
CA ASN A 105 -9.48 -4.03 -22.53
C ASN A 105 -10.61 -4.63 -21.68
N LYS A 106 -10.28 -5.14 -20.49
CA LYS A 106 -11.24 -5.61 -19.47
C LYS A 106 -11.93 -4.45 -18.73
N GLY A 107 -11.40 -3.23 -18.85
CA GLY A 107 -11.95 -2.03 -18.25
C GLY A 107 -10.85 -1.04 -17.84
N LEU A 108 -11.26 -0.05 -17.06
CA LEU A 108 -10.35 0.96 -16.49
C LEU A 108 -10.07 0.63 -15.02
N ASN A 109 -8.79 0.58 -14.66
CA ASN A 109 -8.36 0.46 -13.27
C ASN A 109 -7.97 1.84 -12.75
N LYS A 110 -8.63 2.28 -11.67
CA LYS A 110 -8.30 3.52 -10.98
C LYS A 110 -6.92 3.43 -10.35
N LYS A 111 -6.17 4.53 -10.42
CA LYS A 111 -4.89 4.75 -9.77
C LYS A 111 -5.03 5.93 -8.81
N TYR A 112 -4.41 5.78 -7.66
CA TYR A 112 -4.48 6.74 -6.59
C TYR A 112 -3.07 7.20 -6.24
N ARG A 113 -2.97 8.49 -5.90
CA ARG A 113 -1.79 9.08 -5.26
C ARG A 113 -1.98 9.03 -3.76
N VAL A 114 -0.90 8.70 -3.04
CA VAL A 114 -0.86 8.79 -1.58
C VAL A 114 -0.26 10.12 -1.17
N ILE A 115 -1.00 10.87 -0.35
CA ILE A 115 -0.54 12.10 0.30
C ILE A 115 -0.44 11.76 1.79
N LYS A 116 0.79 11.56 2.26
CA LYS A 116 1.06 11.22 3.66
C LYS A 116 0.76 12.45 4.53
N ASN A 117 -0.18 12.32 5.46
CA ASN A 117 -0.36 13.30 6.52
C ASN A 117 0.40 12.80 7.75
N THR A 118 1.03 13.73 8.46
CA THR A 118 1.96 13.42 9.55
C THR A 118 1.27 12.69 10.69
N GLN A 119 2.08 11.95 11.46
CA GLN A 119 1.72 11.21 12.67
C GLN A 119 0.83 12.06 13.59
N LEU A 120 -0.27 11.48 14.07
CA LEU A 120 -1.19 12.12 15.03
C LEU A 120 -0.67 12.00 16.46
#